data_AF-A0AA41S3V7-F1
#
_entry.id   AF-A0AA41S3V7-F1
#
_cell.length_a   1.000
_cell.length_b   1.000
_cell.length_c   1.000
_cell.angle_alpha   90.00
_cell.angle_beta   90.00
_cell.angle_gamma   90.00
#
_symmetry.space_group_name_H-M   'P 1'
#
loop_
_entity.id
_entity.type
_entity.pdbx_description
1 polymer ?
#
loop_
_entity_poly.entity_id
_entity_poly.type
_entity_poly.pdbx_seq_one_letter_code
_entity_poly.pdbx_strand_id
1 'polypeptide(L)'
;MNSSFSSSKYVWKVENFSSLNSDRLHSEMFLAFGLKWRLSIDPKGTHVTYPSNKGRITLNGTHLVIFLSCEEVGSWYTQCNFAIVDQQDRAQTRNY
;
A
#
# COMPACT_ATOMS: atom_id res chain seq x y z
N MET A 1 -15.98 0.02 31.06
CA MET A 1 -14.57 -0.17 30.66
C MET A 1 -14.35 0.66 29.41
N ASN A 2 -13.54 1.72 29.49
CA ASN A 2 -13.23 2.55 28.32
C ASN A 2 -12.17 1.82 27.49
N SER A 3 -12.58 1.02 26.50
CA SER A 3 -11.62 0.47 25.55
C SER A 3 -11.16 1.59 24.64
N SER A 4 -10.00 2.19 24.92
CA SER A 4 -9.31 2.99 23.91
C SER A 4 -9.01 2.06 22.74
N PHE A 5 -9.64 2.27 21.59
CA PHE A 5 -9.22 1.60 20.37
C PHE A 5 -7.77 1.98 20.12
N SER A 6 -6.85 1.02 20.22
CA SER A 6 -5.46 1.24 19.84
C SER A 6 -5.42 1.50 18.33
N SER A 7 -4.62 2.47 17.91
CA SER A 7 -4.34 2.73 16.49
C SER A 7 -2.85 2.60 16.26
N SER A 8 -2.46 2.13 15.08
CA SER A 8 -1.06 2.02 14.66
C SER A 8 -0.87 2.79 13.36
N LYS A 9 0.25 3.52 13.26
CA LYS A 9 0.61 4.29 12.07
C LYS A 9 1.95 3.79 11.54
N TYR A 10 1.95 3.35 10.29
CA TYR A 10 3.15 2.98 9.55
C TYR A 10 3.34 3.92 8.36
N VAL A 11 4.57 4.35 8.13
CA VAL A 11 4.93 5.25 7.02
C VAL A 11 6.04 4.60 6.22
N TRP A 12 5.80 4.41 4.93
CA TRP A 12 6.77 3.88 3.99
C TRP A 12 7.19 4.97 3.01
N LYS A 13 8.49 5.26 2.96
CA LYS A 13 9.08 6.13 1.94
C LYS A 13 9.55 5.27 0.77
N VAL A 14 9.01 5.55 -0.41
CA VAL A 14 9.45 4.92 -1.66
C VAL A 14 10.42 5.88 -2.35
N GLU A 15 11.68 5.47 -2.44
CA GLU A 15 12.72 6.27 -3.10
C GLU A 15 12.66 6.10 -4.62
N ASN A 16 13.03 7.15 -5.36
CA ASN A 16 13.14 7.15 -6.82
C ASN A 16 11.87 6.64 -7.54
N PHE A 17 10.68 7.03 -7.05
CA PHE A 17 9.40 6.48 -7.50
C PHE A 17 9.19 6.51 -9.02
N SER A 18 9.60 7.60 -9.69
CA SER A 18 9.46 7.75 -11.15
C SER A 18 10.32 6.78 -11.97
N SER A 19 11.38 6.21 -11.38
CA SER A 19 12.28 5.26 -12.03
C SER A 19 11.85 3.79 -11.85
N LEU A 20 10.77 3.54 -11.11
CA LEU A 20 10.36 2.18 -10.77
C LEU A 20 9.82 1.46 -12.02
N ASN A 21 10.43 0.31 -12.30
CA ASN A 21 10.05 -0.57 -13.40
C ASN A 21 9.43 -1.89 -12.93
N SER A 22 9.39 -2.14 -11.62
CA SER A 22 8.77 -3.35 -11.06
C SER A 22 7.25 -3.26 -11.13
N ASP A 23 6.60 -4.40 -11.39
CA ASP A 23 5.14 -4.52 -11.36
C ASP A 23 4.59 -4.32 -9.95
N ARG A 24 5.31 -4.80 -8.94
CA ARG A 24 4.96 -4.64 -7.51
C ARG A 24 6.20 -4.38 -6.65
N LEU A 25 6.04 -3.56 -5.62
CA LEU A 25 7.04 -3.32 -4.57
C LEU A 25 6.45 -3.60 -3.20
N HIS A 26 7.32 -3.97 -2.27
CA HIS A 26 6.95 -4.31 -0.90
C HIS A 26 7.69 -3.42 0.09
N SER A 27 6.99 -2.98 1.13
CA SER A 27 7.64 -2.41 2.30
C SER A 27 8.31 -3.50 3.13
N GLU A 28 9.12 -3.05 4.09
CA GLU A 28 9.47 -3.89 5.23
C GLU A 28 8.19 -4.35 5.96
N MET A 29 8.27 -5.53 6.58
CA MET A 29 7.20 -5.99 7.47
C MET A 29 7.17 -5.14 8.73
N PHE A 30 5.99 -4.88 9.26
CA PHE A 30 5.80 -4.14 10.50
C PHE A 30 4.79 -4.84 11.42
N LEU A 31 5.04 -4.76 12.73
CA LEU A 31 4.17 -5.35 13.74
C LEU A 31 3.10 -4.35 14.15
N ALA A 32 1.83 -4.71 14.03
CA ALA A 32 0.70 -3.94 14.56
C ALA A 32 -0.36 -4.89 15.10
N PHE A 33 -0.85 -4.61 16.31
CA PHE A 33 -1.85 -5.45 16.99
C PHE A 33 -1.42 -6.92 17.14
N GLY A 34 -0.11 -7.17 17.30
CA GLY A 34 0.45 -8.51 17.42
C GLY A 34 0.55 -9.29 16.10
N LEU A 35 0.20 -8.67 14.98
CA LEU A 35 0.23 -9.29 13.65
C LEU A 35 1.28 -8.63 12.76
N LYS A 36 1.89 -9.43 11.88
CA LYS A 36 2.83 -8.93 10.87
C LYS A 36 2.07 -8.46 9.64
N TRP A 37 2.20 -7.16 9.37
CA TRP A 37 1.60 -6.50 8.24
C TRP A 37 2.68 -6.05 7.25
N ARG A 38 2.26 -5.82 6.02
CA ARG A 38 3.10 -5.29 4.95
C ARG A 38 2.29 -4.39 4.03
N LEU A 39 2.89 -3.28 3.60
CA LEU A 39 2.37 -2.48 2.49
C LEU A 39 2.98 -2.96 1.19
N SER A 40 2.16 -2.99 0.14
CA SER A 40 2.64 -3.23 -1.22
C SER A 40 2.05 -2.20 -2.17
N ILE A 41 2.78 -1.86 -3.22
CA ILE A 41 2.28 -0.99 -4.29
C ILE A 41 2.50 -1.58 -5.66
N ASP A 42 1.58 -1.30 -6.58
CA ASP A 42 1.76 -1.49 -8.01
C ASP A 42 1.90 -0.10 -8.64
N PRO A 43 3.14 0.39 -8.92
CA PRO A 43 3.38 1.76 -9.33
C PRO A 43 2.69 2.13 -10.64
N LYS A 44 2.55 1.16 -11.55
CA LYS A 44 1.91 1.29 -12.86
C LYS A 44 0.47 0.75 -12.87
N GLY A 45 -0.06 0.45 -11.70
CA GLY A 45 -1.37 -0.16 -11.51
C GLY A 45 -1.43 -1.63 -11.90
N THR A 46 -2.60 -2.23 -11.70
CA THR A 46 -2.84 -3.64 -12.02
C THR A 46 -3.23 -3.79 -13.49
N HIS A 47 -2.67 -4.82 -14.13
CA HIS A 47 -3.05 -5.19 -15.49
C HIS A 47 -4.24 -6.14 -15.45
N VAL A 48 -5.26 -5.87 -16.27
CA VAL A 48 -6.38 -6.80 -16.46
C VAL A 48 -6.24 -7.43 -17.83
N THR A 49 -6.16 -8.76 -17.87
CA THR A 49 -6.15 -9.50 -19.13
C THR A 49 -7.42 -10.32 -19.27
N TYR A 50 -8.10 -10.16 -20.40
CA TYR A 50 -9.31 -10.92 -20.70
C TYR A 50 -9.22 -11.59 -22.09
N PRO A 51 -9.91 -12.73 -22.28
CA PRO A 51 -10.01 -13.37 -23.59
C PRO A 51 -10.92 -12.58 -24.52
N SER A 52 -10.52 -12.48 -25.78
CA SER A 52 -11.28 -11.88 -26.89
C SER A 52 -11.24 -12.84 -28.09
N ASN A 53 -12.20 -12.68 -29.00
CA ASN A 53 -12.20 -13.34 -30.31
C ASN A 53 -10.95 -13.05 -31.16
N LYS A 54 -10.18 -12.00 -30.83
CA LYS A 54 -8.91 -11.65 -31.49
C LYS A 54 -7.67 -12.08 -30.69
N GLY A 55 -7.83 -12.89 -29.63
CA GLY A 55 -6.75 -13.29 -28.73
C GLY A 55 -6.86 -12.67 -27.34
N ARG A 56 -5.77 -12.63 -26.57
CA ARG A 56 -5.75 -11.99 -25.25
C ARG A 56 -5.54 -10.49 -25.39
N ILE A 57 -6.36 -9.70 -24.71
CA ILE A 57 -6.19 -8.25 -24.59
C ILE A 57 -5.78 -7.94 -23.16
N THR A 58 -4.67 -7.22 -22.99
CA THR A 58 -4.20 -6.72 -21.69
C THR A 58 -4.39 -5.21 -21.64
N LEU A 59 -5.13 -4.75 -20.64
CA LEU A 59 -5.26 -3.34 -20.32
C LEU A 59 -4.25 -2.98 -19.23
N ASN A 60 -3.53 -1.88 -19.42
CA ASN A 60 -2.61 -1.37 -18.42
C ASN A 60 -3.36 -0.57 -17.35
N GLY A 61 -2.90 -0.71 -16.10
CA GLY A 61 -3.33 0.16 -15.03
C GLY A 61 -2.96 1.62 -15.32
N THR A 62 -3.77 2.55 -14.82
CA THR A 62 -3.55 4.00 -14.96
C THR A 62 -3.33 4.68 -13.61
N HIS A 63 -3.56 3.97 -12.51
CA HIS A 63 -3.51 4.49 -11.16
C HIS A 63 -2.57 3.64 -10.32
N LEU A 64 -1.89 4.29 -9.37
CA LEU A 64 -1.17 3.60 -8.29
C LEU A 64 -2.16 2.73 -7.50
N VAL A 65 -1.80 1.47 -7.29
CA VAL A 65 -2.55 0.58 -6.39
C VAL A 65 -1.75 0.38 -5.11
N ILE A 66 -2.45 0.40 -3.98
CA ILE A 66 -1.86 0.24 -2.64
C ILE A 66 -2.59 -0.91 -1.95
N PHE A 67 -1.84 -1.83 -1.38
CA PHE A 67 -2.34 -2.98 -0.63
C PHE A 67 -1.83 -2.91 0.82
N LEU A 68 -2.69 -3.32 1.75
CA LEU A 68 -2.29 -3.72 3.10
C LEU A 68 -2.56 -5.22 3.23
N SER A 69 -1.52 -5.96 3.56
CA SER A 69 -1.56 -7.42 3.67
C SER A 69 -1.14 -7.85 5.07
N CYS A 70 -1.83 -8.84 5.63
CA CYS A 70 -1.41 -9.56 6.83
C CYS A 70 -0.72 -10.84 6.38
N GLU A 71 0.48 -11.09 6.87
CA GLU A 71 1.28 -12.29 6.52
C GLU A 71 0.98 -13.47 7.47
N GLU A 72 0.11 -13.26 8.47
CA GLU A 72 -0.30 -14.29 9.42
C GLU A 72 -1.48 -15.12 8.88
N VAL A 73 -1.47 -16.42 9.13
CA VAL A 73 -2.55 -17.34 8.72
C VAL A 73 -3.82 -17.03 9.49
N GLY A 74 -4.93 -16.77 8.77
CA GLY A 74 -6.24 -16.55 9.38
C GLY A 74 -7.04 -15.45 8.68
N SER A 75 -8.11 -15.01 9.33
CA SER A 75 -8.92 -13.87 8.89
C SER A 75 -8.94 -12.83 9.99
N TRP A 76 -8.68 -11.58 9.62
CA TRP A 76 -8.52 -10.48 10.56
C TRP A 76 -9.40 -9.32 10.13
N TYR A 77 -10.05 -8.69 11.10
CA TYR A 77 -10.83 -7.48 10.89
C TYR A 77 -10.05 -6.29 11.42
N THR A 78 -9.82 -5.31 10.56
CA THR A 78 -9.19 -4.04 10.94
C THR A 78 -9.76 -2.92 10.09
N GLN A 79 -9.90 -1.74 10.71
CA GLN A 79 -10.16 -0.52 9.97
C GLN A 79 -8.82 0.10 9.60
N CYS A 80 -8.63 0.43 8.31
CA CYS A 80 -7.42 1.07 7.83
C CYS A 80 -7.75 2.29 6.98
N ASN A 81 -6.84 3.26 6.99
CA ASN A 81 -6.87 4.44 6.13
C ASN A 81 -5.54 4.52 5.39
N PHE A 82 -5.57 4.70 4.07
CA PHE A 82 -4.40 5.02 3.28
C PHE A 82 -4.32 6.53 3.03
N ALA A 83 -3.11 7.08 3.09
CA ALA A 83 -2.85 8.45 2.74
C ALA A 83 -1.48 8.55 2.04
N ILE A 84 -1.41 9.35 0.98
CA ILE A 84 -0.14 9.81 0.42
C ILE A 84 0.19 11.11 1.12
N VAL A 85 1.32 11.13 1.82
CA VAL A 85 1.76 12.31 2.56
C VAL A 85 2.46 13.26 1.61
N ASP A 86 1.93 14.49 1.50
CA ASP A 86 2.60 15.56 0.79
C ASP A 86 3.91 15.92 1.50
N GLN A 87 5.01 15.93 0.74
CA GLN A 87 6.33 16.25 1.28
C GLN A 87 6.42 17.70 1.78
N GLN A 88 5.64 18.62 1.21
CA GLN A 88 5.59 20.02 1.62
C GLN A 88 4.94 20.18 3.00
N ASP A 89 3.87 19.43 3.29
CA ASP A 89 3.17 19.45 4.57
C ASP A 89 4.05 18.86 5.71
N ARG A 90 4.80 17.80 5.39
CA ARG A 90 5.76 17.20 6.33
C ARG A 90 6.93 18.12 6.67
N ALA A 91 7.32 19.01 5.75
CA ALA A 91 8.38 19.98 6.02
C ALA A 91 7.90 21.09 6.99
N GLN A 92 6.63 21.46 6.93
CA GLN A 92 6.05 22.48 7.83
C GLN A 92 5.88 21.97 9.27
N THR A 93 5.60 20.68 9.47
CA THR A 93 5.46 20.06 10.80
C THR A 93 6.80 19.71 11.48
N ARG A 94 7.94 19.86 10.81
CA ARG A 94 9.28 19.69 11.40
C ARG A 94 9.86 20.96 12.04
N ASN A 95 9.22 22.11 11.82
CA ASN A 95 9.70 23.41 12.30
C ASN A 95 9.01 23.90 13.59
N TYR A 96 8.35 23.00 14.32
CA TYR A 96 7.75 23.26 15.63
C TYR A 96 8.17 22.19 16.63
#